data_AF-A0A2M9WFH7-F1
#
_entry.id   AF-A0A2M9WFH7-F1
#
_cell.length_a   1.000
_cell.length_b   1.000
_cell.length_c   1.000
_cell.angle_alpha   90.00
_cell.angle_beta   90.00
_cell.angle_gamma   90.00
#
_symmetry.space_group_name_H-M   'P 1'
#
loop_
_entity.id
_entity.type
_entity.pdbx_description
1 polymer ?
#
loop_
_entity_poly.entity_id
_entity_poly.type
_entity_poly.pdbx_seq_one_letter_code
_entity_poly.pdbx_strand_id
1 'polypeptide(L)'
;MRRRWCWALMMLPMMALPLIVDAATGAWSDSVSGPTLSVRGNWRMTPALQAPSSASGTITVVNWRYQLSRPAPSGLIVRLCAGQRCVEIEGGSGSTRSLATIAADETLHLAFGFQGQGALPPGLRVVSSQVTVNYQ
;
A
#
# COMPACT_ATOMS: atom_id res chain seq x y z
N MET A 1 -64.73 -13.20 -33.30
CA MET A 1 -64.13 -14.52 -32.94
C MET A 1 -62.66 -14.29 -32.65
N ARG A 2 -62.30 -14.10 -31.37
CA ARG A 2 -61.74 -15.12 -30.47
C ARG A 2 -60.36 -15.64 -30.89
N ARG A 3 -59.36 -15.16 -30.14
CA ARG A 3 -58.28 -15.93 -29.48
C ARG A 3 -57.57 -16.94 -30.37
N ARG A 4 -56.31 -16.65 -30.70
CA ARG A 4 -55.23 -17.64 -30.62
C ARG A 4 -53.87 -16.97 -30.67
N TRP A 5 -53.10 -17.27 -29.62
CA TRP A 5 -51.65 -17.15 -29.54
C TRP A 5 -51.01 -15.81 -29.17
N CYS A 6 -51.53 -15.23 -28.08
CA CYS A 6 -50.72 -14.55 -27.07
C CYS A 6 -49.78 -15.51 -26.28
N TRP A 7 -49.31 -16.60 -26.89
CA TRP A 7 -48.62 -17.71 -26.20
C TRP A 7 -47.11 -17.80 -26.52
N ALA A 8 -46.55 -16.86 -27.29
CA ALA A 8 -45.11 -16.85 -27.58
C ALA A 8 -44.33 -15.77 -26.79
N LEU A 9 -45.02 -14.83 -26.13
CA LEU A 9 -44.36 -13.73 -25.40
C LEU A 9 -44.19 -13.97 -23.90
N MET A 10 -44.57 -15.14 -23.39
CA MET A 10 -44.73 -15.39 -21.95
C MET A 10 -43.94 -16.62 -21.47
N MET A 11 -42.73 -16.85 -21.98
CA MET A 11 -41.82 -17.89 -21.46
C MET A 11 -40.36 -17.55 -21.82
N LEU A 12 -39.82 -16.43 -21.32
CA LEU A 12 -38.41 -16.33 -20.89
C LEU A 12 -38.13 -14.95 -20.26
N PRO A 13 -38.33 -14.81 -18.94
CA PRO A 13 -37.44 -13.94 -18.18
C PRO A 13 -36.95 -14.74 -16.98
N MET A 14 -36.04 -15.69 -17.19
CA MET A 14 -35.47 -16.42 -16.06
C MET A 14 -33.99 -16.67 -16.31
N MET A 15 -33.20 -16.23 -15.33
CA MET A 15 -31.74 -16.34 -15.23
C MET A 15 -30.91 -15.26 -15.95
N ALA A 16 -31.17 -14.00 -15.63
CA ALA A 16 -30.05 -13.10 -15.34
C ALA A 16 -29.73 -13.24 -13.85
N LEU A 17 -29.00 -14.30 -13.46
CA LEU A 17 -28.38 -14.30 -12.13
C LEU A 17 -27.35 -13.17 -12.12
N PRO A 18 -27.40 -12.21 -11.18
CA PRO A 18 -26.31 -11.28 -11.02
C PRO A 18 -25.07 -12.09 -10.64
N LEU A 19 -24.03 -12.01 -11.47
CA LEU A 19 -22.70 -12.48 -11.08
C LEU A 19 -22.25 -11.57 -9.94
N ILE A 20 -22.34 -12.06 -8.71
CA ILE A 20 -21.73 -11.40 -7.57
C ILE A 20 -20.22 -11.61 -7.75
N VAL A 21 -19.53 -10.58 -8.19
CA VAL A 21 -18.06 -10.57 -8.23
C VAL A 21 -17.62 -10.26 -6.80
N ASP A 22 -17.22 -11.29 -6.05
CA ASP A 22 -16.59 -11.12 -4.74
C ASP A 22 -15.22 -10.46 -4.94
N ALA A 23 -15.13 -9.18 -4.55
CA ALA A 23 -13.88 -8.48 -4.37
C ALA A 23 -13.18 -9.10 -3.15
N ALA A 24 -12.06 -9.79 -3.37
CA ALA A 24 -11.34 -10.50 -2.33
C ALA A 24 -10.81 -9.51 -1.28
N THR A 25 -11.55 -9.34 -0.19
CA THR A 25 -11.15 -8.43 0.90
C THR A 25 -10.18 -9.14 1.83
N GLY A 26 -9.07 -8.49 2.13
CA GLY A 26 -8.05 -9.06 3.01
C GLY A 26 -7.06 -8.04 3.54
N ALA A 27 -6.12 -8.54 4.32
CA ALA A 27 -4.99 -7.75 4.79
C ALA A 27 -3.72 -8.61 4.84
N TRP A 28 -2.59 -7.98 4.55
CA TRP A 28 -1.27 -8.56 4.81
C TRP A 28 -0.41 -7.56 5.57
N SER A 29 0.64 -8.07 6.21
CA SER A 29 1.61 -7.23 6.93
C SER A 29 3.00 -7.80 6.77
N ASP A 30 3.98 -6.91 6.76
CA ASP A 30 5.39 -7.26 6.69
C ASP A 30 6.22 -6.23 7.46
N SER A 31 7.41 -6.63 7.92
CA SER A 31 8.33 -5.78 8.65
C SER A 31 9.78 -6.09 8.30
N VAL A 32 10.54 -5.04 8.00
CA VAL A 32 11.97 -5.13 7.67
C VAL A 32 12.78 -4.17 8.53
N SER A 33 14.05 -4.49 8.74
CA SER A 33 15.02 -3.50 9.19
C SER A 33 15.45 -2.61 8.03
N GLY A 34 15.80 -1.35 8.31
CA GLY A 34 16.11 -0.39 7.27
C GLY A 34 17.58 0.08 7.27
N PRO A 35 17.90 1.00 6.35
CA PRO A 35 19.27 1.43 6.11
C PRO A 35 19.83 2.34 7.23
N THR A 36 21.16 2.46 7.25
CA THR A 36 21.84 3.54 7.96
C THR A 36 21.68 4.85 7.18
N LEU A 37 21.41 5.94 7.91
CA LEU A 37 21.18 7.27 7.35
C LEU A 37 22.38 8.16 7.73
N SER A 38 23.26 8.43 6.77
CA SER A 38 24.54 9.11 7.03
C SER A 38 24.75 10.42 6.27
N VAL A 39 23.98 10.69 5.21
CA VAL A 39 24.21 11.84 4.31
C VAL A 39 22.89 12.48 3.93
N ARG A 40 22.83 13.82 4.00
CA ARG A 40 21.70 14.63 3.53
C ARG A 40 21.69 14.71 1.99
N GLY A 41 20.51 14.93 1.40
CA GLY A 41 20.34 15.01 -0.04
C GLY A 41 20.30 13.64 -0.75
N ASN A 42 20.55 12.56 -0.02
CA ASN A 42 20.48 11.20 -0.53
C ASN A 42 19.23 10.48 -0.01
N TRP A 43 18.58 9.73 -0.90
CA TRP A 43 17.52 8.80 -0.53
C TRP A 43 18.08 7.43 -0.21
N ARG A 44 17.48 6.77 0.78
CA ARG A 44 17.77 5.40 1.19
C ARG A 44 16.46 4.65 1.37
N MET A 45 16.33 3.53 0.70
CA MET A 45 15.12 2.70 0.76
C MET A 45 15.32 1.51 1.68
N THR A 46 14.24 1.05 2.28
CA THR A 46 14.18 -0.27 2.92
C THR A 46 14.27 -1.38 1.87
N PRO A 47 14.61 -2.61 2.28
CA PRO A 47 14.22 -3.79 1.54
C PRO A 47 12.71 -3.79 1.21
N ALA A 48 12.32 -4.63 0.25
CA ALA A 48 10.92 -4.78 -0.12
C ALA A 48 10.10 -5.30 1.06
N LEU A 49 8.94 -4.67 1.28
CA LEU A 49 7.86 -5.14 2.14
C LEU A 49 6.81 -5.75 1.22
N GLN A 50 6.49 -7.03 1.41
CA GLN A 50 5.67 -7.76 0.45
C GLN A 50 4.71 -8.73 1.12
N ALA A 51 3.62 -9.05 0.42
CA ALA A 51 2.65 -10.02 0.90
C ALA A 51 3.33 -11.41 1.03
N PRO A 52 3.08 -12.16 2.13
CA PRO A 52 3.65 -13.49 2.33
C PRO A 52 3.06 -14.56 1.40
N SER A 53 1.90 -14.27 0.81
CA SER A 53 1.20 -15.08 -0.19
C SER A 53 0.52 -14.15 -1.20
N SER A 54 0.01 -14.70 -2.30
CA SER A 54 -0.71 -13.92 -3.31
C SER A 54 -1.87 -13.13 -2.67
N ALA A 55 -1.89 -11.82 -2.89
CA ALA A 55 -2.97 -10.92 -2.50
C ALA A 55 -3.62 -10.37 -3.77
N SER A 56 -4.84 -10.82 -4.08
CA SER A 56 -5.57 -10.35 -5.25
C SER A 56 -6.40 -9.11 -4.92
N GLY A 57 -6.64 -8.27 -5.93
CA GLY A 57 -7.40 -7.03 -5.76
C GLY A 57 -6.49 -5.82 -5.65
N THR A 58 -7.00 -4.76 -5.05
CA THR A 58 -6.28 -3.49 -4.96
C THR A 58 -6.21 -2.98 -3.53
N ILE A 59 -5.12 -2.28 -3.23
CA ILE A 59 -4.92 -1.59 -1.96
C ILE A 59 -6.09 -0.63 -1.70
N THR A 60 -6.59 -0.63 -0.47
CA THR A 60 -7.57 0.35 0.03
C THR A 60 -6.93 1.31 1.02
N VAL A 61 -6.16 0.79 1.98
CA VAL A 61 -5.48 1.55 3.02
C VAL A 61 -4.15 0.87 3.36
N VAL A 62 -3.08 1.66 3.45
CA VAL A 62 -1.81 1.21 4.03
C VAL A 62 -1.61 1.88 5.38
N ASN A 63 -1.51 1.08 6.43
CA ASN A 63 -1.03 1.52 7.74
C ASN A 63 0.47 1.27 7.78
N TRP A 64 1.21 2.20 8.37
CA TRP A 64 2.66 2.13 8.38
C TRP A 64 3.20 2.55 9.75
N ARG A 65 4.37 2.03 10.10
CA ARG A 65 5.14 2.42 11.27
C ARG A 65 6.62 2.22 11.00
N TYR A 66 7.44 3.16 11.45
CA TYR A 66 8.90 2.98 11.46
C TYR A 66 9.49 3.42 12.79
N GLN A 67 10.67 2.89 13.09
CA GLN A 67 11.43 3.27 14.27
C GLN A 67 12.86 3.60 13.89
N LEU A 68 13.36 4.72 14.38
CA LEU A 68 14.76 5.12 14.23
C LEU A 68 15.53 4.75 15.50
N SER A 69 16.84 4.55 15.37
CA SER A 69 17.71 4.24 16.53
C SER A 69 17.78 5.38 17.54
N ARG A 70 17.51 6.61 17.10
CA ARG A 70 17.56 7.86 17.86
C ARG A 70 16.57 8.87 17.24
N PRO A 71 16.19 9.95 17.94
CA PRO A 71 15.35 11.00 17.37
C PRO A 71 15.91 11.52 16.04
N ALA A 72 15.04 11.76 15.06
CA ALA A 72 15.43 12.31 13.78
C ALA A 72 15.94 13.75 13.92
N PRO A 73 17.08 14.10 13.30
CA PRO A 73 17.43 15.50 13.07
C PRO A 73 16.36 16.21 12.22
N SER A 74 16.44 17.54 12.15
CA SER A 74 15.54 18.32 11.30
C SER A 74 15.71 18.00 9.81
N GLY A 75 14.59 18.09 9.09
CA GLY A 75 14.52 17.93 7.65
C GLY A 75 14.45 16.48 7.17
N LEU A 76 14.13 15.52 8.04
CA LEU A 76 13.76 14.17 7.62
C LEU A 76 12.50 14.23 6.76
N ILE A 77 12.54 13.59 5.60
CA ILE A 77 11.39 13.30 4.76
C ILE A 77 11.31 11.78 4.60
N VAL A 78 10.11 11.24 4.76
CA VAL A 78 9.84 9.82 4.55
C VAL A 78 8.76 9.66 3.51
N ARG A 79 8.94 8.73 2.58
CA ARG A 79 7.96 8.39 1.55
C ARG A 79 7.65 6.91 1.61
N LEU A 80 6.39 6.56 1.42
CA LEU A 80 5.95 5.20 1.15
C LEU A 80 5.75 5.05 -0.36
N CYS A 81 6.48 4.12 -0.96
CA CYS A 81 6.52 3.90 -2.40
C CYS A 81 5.98 2.52 -2.76
N ALA A 82 5.19 2.47 -3.82
CA ALA A 82 4.68 1.26 -4.48
C ALA A 82 4.90 1.42 -6.00
N GLY A 83 5.85 0.69 -6.56
CA GLY A 83 6.29 0.89 -7.94
C GLY A 83 6.68 2.36 -8.23
N GLN A 84 5.95 3.01 -9.13
CA GLN A 84 6.18 4.41 -9.51
C GLN A 84 5.41 5.45 -8.65
N ARG A 85 4.51 5.02 -7.76
CA ARG A 85 3.75 5.94 -6.92
C ARG A 85 4.36 6.02 -5.53
N CYS A 86 4.79 7.22 -5.14
CA CYS A 86 5.27 7.50 -3.79
C CYS A 86 4.39 8.56 -3.13
N VAL A 87 4.07 8.37 -1.85
CA VAL A 87 3.37 9.34 -1.01
C VAL A 87 4.27 9.74 0.15
N GLU A 88 4.35 11.03 0.45
CA GLU A 88 5.03 11.53 1.64
C GLU A 88 4.22 11.19 2.90
N ILE A 89 4.92 10.72 3.93
CA ILE A 89 4.32 10.28 5.18
C ILE A 89 4.97 11.02 6.35
N GLU A 90 4.16 11.38 7.35
CA GLU A 90 4.58 12.21 8.48
C GLU A 90 4.46 11.48 9.81
N GLY A 91 5.44 11.70 10.70
CA GLY A 91 5.49 11.05 12.01
C GLY A 91 6.12 9.66 11.96
N GLY A 92 6.11 8.93 13.09
CA GLY A 92 6.66 7.56 13.18
C GLY A 92 5.67 6.45 12.84
N SER A 93 4.39 6.78 12.69
CA SER A 93 3.32 5.86 12.30
C SER A 93 2.11 6.61 11.78
N GLY A 94 1.32 5.98 10.92
CA GLY A 94 0.08 6.55 10.40
C GLY A 94 -0.61 5.62 9.42
N SER A 95 -1.51 6.20 8.61
CA SER A 95 -2.16 5.49 7.52
C SER A 95 -2.33 6.39 6.30
N THR A 96 -2.47 5.78 5.13
CA THR A 96 -2.69 6.51 3.87
C THR A 96 -3.57 5.72 2.93
N ARG A 97 -4.38 6.46 2.15
CA ARG A 97 -5.19 5.96 1.04
C ARG A 97 -4.62 6.38 -0.32
N SER A 98 -3.50 7.11 -0.35
CA SER A 98 -2.90 7.62 -1.59
C SER A 98 -2.33 6.53 -2.50
N LEU A 99 -2.12 5.33 -1.95
CA LEU A 99 -1.73 4.13 -2.69
C LEU A 99 -2.94 3.26 -3.08
N ALA A 100 -4.16 3.76 -2.91
CA ALA A 100 -5.35 3.04 -3.37
C ALA A 100 -5.28 2.74 -4.87
N THR A 101 -5.96 1.68 -5.29
CA THR A 101 -6.01 1.16 -6.67
C THR A 101 -4.71 0.54 -7.19
N ILE A 102 -3.64 0.55 -6.41
CA ILE A 102 -2.43 -0.23 -6.71
C ILE A 102 -2.74 -1.71 -6.42
N ALA A 103 -2.12 -2.62 -7.18
CA ALA A 103 -2.29 -4.05 -6.96
C ALA A 103 -1.89 -4.44 -5.52
N ALA A 104 -2.68 -5.32 -4.90
CA ALA A 104 -2.47 -5.69 -3.50
C ALA A 104 -1.20 -6.54 -3.27
N ASP A 105 -0.67 -7.18 -4.30
CA ASP A 105 0.58 -7.93 -4.32
C ASP A 105 1.81 -7.06 -4.65
N GLU A 106 1.62 -5.77 -4.92
CA GLU A 106 2.72 -4.84 -5.19
C GLU A 106 3.65 -4.68 -3.98
N THR A 107 4.95 -4.62 -4.26
CA THR A 107 5.96 -4.42 -3.24
C THR A 107 5.99 -2.98 -2.75
N LEU A 108 6.13 -2.81 -1.43
CA LEU A 108 6.24 -1.51 -0.80
C LEU A 108 7.65 -1.24 -0.29
N HIS A 109 8.07 0.01 -0.36
CA HIS A 109 9.33 0.48 0.22
C HIS A 109 9.10 1.77 1.01
N LEU A 110 9.75 1.89 2.16
CA LEU A 110 9.92 3.19 2.80
C LEU A 110 11.23 3.81 2.29
N ALA A 111 11.13 5.01 1.73
CA ALA A 111 12.26 5.82 1.31
C ALA A 111 12.49 6.95 2.32
N PHE A 112 13.69 7.01 2.88
CA PHE A 112 14.12 8.00 3.85
C PHE A 112 15.10 8.97 3.18
N GLY A 113 14.88 10.26 3.36
CA GLY A 113 15.74 11.31 2.85
C GLY A 113 15.85 12.46 3.84
N PHE A 114 16.89 13.27 3.70
CA PHE A 114 17.02 14.51 4.47
C PHE A 114 17.20 15.68 3.53
N GLN A 115 16.51 16.79 3.79
CA GLN A 115 16.75 18.04 3.07
C GLN A 115 18.18 18.57 3.33
N GLY A 116 18.69 19.28 2.32
CA GLY A 116 20.02 19.88 2.33
C GLY A 116 21.13 18.96 1.85
N GLN A 117 22.37 19.30 2.19
CA GLN A 117 23.59 18.58 1.82
C GLN A 117 24.50 18.40 3.05
N GLY A 118 25.49 17.52 2.95
CA GLY A 118 26.45 17.24 4.02
C GLY A 118 26.12 16.01 4.86
N ALA A 119 26.95 15.75 5.87
CA ALA A 119 26.84 14.56 6.71
C ALA A 119 25.74 14.69 7.77
N LEU A 120 25.09 13.58 8.09
CA LEU A 120 24.25 13.44 9.28
C LEU A 120 25.10 13.00 10.48
N PRO A 121 24.65 13.27 11.71
CA PRO A 121 25.27 12.71 12.89
C PRO A 121 25.37 11.17 12.78
N PRO A 122 26.51 10.57 13.13
CA PRO A 122 26.72 9.14 12.96
C PRO A 122 25.78 8.33 13.86
N GLY A 123 25.46 7.11 13.42
CA GLY A 123 24.68 6.14 14.19
C GLY A 123 23.15 6.25 14.04
N LEU A 124 22.66 7.16 13.20
CA LEU A 124 21.25 7.17 12.81
C LEU A 124 20.97 6.02 11.83
N ARG A 125 20.06 5.13 12.21
CA ARG A 125 19.60 4.02 11.37
C ARG A 125 18.11 3.77 11.55
N VAL A 126 17.50 3.18 10.55
CA VAL A 126 16.14 2.67 10.62
C VAL A 126 16.19 1.29 11.28
N VAL A 127 15.61 1.18 12.47
CA VAL A 127 15.59 -0.06 13.27
C VAL A 127 14.52 -1.01 12.73
N SER A 128 13.32 -0.48 12.47
CA SER A 128 12.21 -1.23 11.90
C SER A 128 11.38 -0.36 10.97
N SER A 129 10.74 -0.99 9.99
CA SER A 129 9.76 -0.42 9.08
C SER A 129 8.73 -1.49 8.82
N GLN A 130 7.48 -1.22 9.14
CA GLN A 130 6.38 -2.15 9.08
C GLN A 130 5.21 -1.53 8.33
N VAL A 131 4.53 -2.36 7.54
CA VAL A 131 3.29 -2.00 6.87
C VAL A 131 2.21 -3.03 7.15
N THR A 132 0.97 -2.57 7.16
CA THR A 132 -0.24 -3.39 7.09
C THR A 132 -1.08 -2.85 5.95
N VAL A 133 -1.22 -3.65 4.90
CA VAL A 133 -1.97 -3.31 3.70
C VAL A 133 -3.32 -3.99 3.77
N ASN A 134 -4.38 -3.18 3.71
CA ASN A 134 -5.74 -3.66 3.52
C ASN A 134 -6.07 -3.56 2.04
N TYR A 135 -6.77 -4.55 1.50
CA TYR A 135 -7.11 -4.62 0.09
C TYR A 135 -8.50 -5.24 -0.11
N GLN A 136 -9.06 -5.03 -1.30
CA GLN A 136 -10.31 -5.61 -1.77
C GLN A 136 -10.28 -5.84 -3.28
#